data_AF-A0A1A8D5T0-F1
#
_entry.id   AF-A0A1A8D5T0-F1
#
_cell.length_a   1.000
_cell.length_b   1.000
_cell.length_c   1.000
_cell.angle_alpha   90.00
_cell.angle_beta   90.00
_cell.angle_gamma   90.00
#
_symmetry.space_group_name_H-M   'P 1'
#
loop_
_entity.id
_entity.type
_entity.pdbx_description
1 polymer ?
#
loop_
_entity_poly.entity_id
_entity_poly.type
_entity_poly.pdbx_seq_one_letter_code
_entity_poly.pdbx_strand_id
1 'polypeptide(L)'
;DDEINQQSQLAEKLKEQMMDQEELLASTRRDFEKIQEELCRLQMENDLAKEEVKEVLQALEELAVNYDQKSQEVEVHEQTNQQLGEELQQKTALLSVVQRELSQLQELNSLQRKRAAEVLNLLLRDLNDIGAIIGAGDIKTGSTSETKGNGSAVEEEFTVARLYISKMKSEVKSLVNRSKQLESTQADAHRKIQANERELASCQLLVSQHQAKIKSLTDYMQNMEQKKRQLEESQDALSEELTRLQAQGKRHEVSEEEDTNRLDGDEKLQKTLEEQLESHREAHQKQLGRLRDDIEDKQRMLDELTDLNQGLLLEQERLVSDYEKLKSEEREKDAKLQNLILLNEHRDQAREDLKGLEETVAKELQTLHNLRKLFVQDLTARVKKSAELDCEEGLGNAAQKQKISFLENNLEQLTKVHKQLVRDNADLRCELPKLEKRLRATAERVKALENALKEAKENAMRDRKRYQQEVDRIKEAVRAKNMARRGFSAQIAKPIRPGHHPLSSPILSSVRPAGVYAHNN
;
A
#
# COMPACT_ATOMS: atom_id res chain seq x y z
N ASP A 1 73.65 -75.61 126.83
CA ASP A 1 72.35 -75.90 126.18
C ASP A 1 71.50 -74.64 125.99
N ASP A 2 71.24 -73.84 127.04
CA ASP A 2 70.40 -72.63 126.92
C ASP A 2 70.98 -71.53 126.01
N GLU A 3 72.29 -71.27 126.05
CA GLU A 3 72.94 -70.32 125.14
C GLU A 3 72.91 -70.77 123.68
N ILE A 4 73.03 -72.09 123.45
CA ILE A 4 72.92 -72.67 122.11
C ILE A 4 71.49 -72.51 121.59
N ASN A 5 70.48 -72.75 122.44
CA ASN A 5 69.07 -72.56 122.09
C ASN A 5 68.75 -71.09 121.79
N GLN A 6 69.27 -70.14 122.59
CA GLN A 6 69.12 -68.70 122.31
C GLN A 6 69.80 -68.28 121.00
N GLN A 7 71.01 -68.79 120.73
CA GLN A 7 71.71 -68.53 119.46
C GLN A 7 70.99 -69.16 118.27
N SER A 8 70.42 -70.36 118.40
CA SER A 8 69.60 -70.99 117.37
C SER A 8 68.32 -70.21 117.09
N GLN A 9 67.60 -69.76 118.13
CA GLN A 9 66.40 -68.92 117.98
C GLN A 9 66.73 -67.56 117.33
N LEU A 10 67.87 -66.96 117.67
CA LEU A 10 68.32 -65.72 117.04
C LEU A 10 68.69 -65.95 115.56
N ALA A 11 69.40 -67.05 115.25
CA ALA A 11 69.74 -67.41 113.88
C ALA A 11 68.49 -67.69 113.02
N GLU A 12 67.47 -68.33 113.58
CA GLU A 12 66.21 -68.61 112.89
C GLU A 12 65.40 -67.32 112.64
N LYS A 13 65.35 -66.38 113.61
CA LYS A 13 64.78 -65.04 113.40
C LYS A 13 65.52 -64.22 112.34
N LEU A 14 66.85 -64.25 112.35
CA LEU A 14 67.66 -63.57 111.32
C LEU A 14 67.43 -64.20 109.94
N LYS A 15 67.27 -65.52 109.87
CA LYS A 15 66.93 -66.23 108.64
C LYS A 15 65.54 -65.84 108.14
N GLU A 16 64.54 -65.75 109.01
CA GLU A 16 63.19 -65.27 108.67
C GLU A 16 63.23 -63.82 108.16
N GLN A 17 63.96 -62.93 108.84
CA GLN A 17 64.18 -61.55 108.38
C GLN A 17 64.88 -61.48 107.02
N MET A 18 65.86 -62.35 106.76
CA MET A 18 66.51 -62.45 105.45
C MET A 18 65.53 -62.93 104.38
N MET A 19 64.70 -63.93 104.67
CA MET A 19 63.66 -64.41 103.76
C MET A 19 62.64 -63.33 103.44
N ASP A 20 62.17 -62.57 104.44
CA ASP A 20 61.24 -61.45 104.25
C ASP A 20 61.87 -60.34 103.39
N GLN A 21 63.16 -60.04 103.60
CA GLN A 21 63.90 -59.08 102.77
C GLN A 21 64.07 -59.58 101.33
N GLU A 22 64.38 -60.87 101.14
CA GLU A 22 64.47 -61.49 99.82
C GLU A 22 63.11 -61.46 99.10
N GLU A 23 62.01 -61.74 99.81
CA GLU A 23 60.66 -61.65 99.27
C GLU A 23 60.27 -60.21 98.90
N LEU A 24 60.62 -59.22 99.74
CA LEU A 24 60.38 -57.81 99.46
C LEU A 24 61.20 -57.32 98.25
N LEU A 25 62.47 -57.72 98.14
CA LEU A 25 63.32 -57.42 96.98
C LEU A 25 62.76 -58.09 95.71
N ALA A 26 62.30 -59.34 95.81
CA ALA A 26 61.65 -60.03 94.70
C ALA A 26 60.33 -59.36 94.30
N SER A 27 59.54 -58.86 95.25
CA SER A 27 58.32 -58.08 94.97
C SER A 27 58.66 -56.76 94.29
N THR A 28 59.64 -56.02 94.81
CA THR A 28 60.05 -54.73 94.25
C THR A 28 60.59 -54.88 92.83
N ARG A 29 61.33 -55.96 92.53
CA ARG A 29 61.79 -56.28 91.17
C ARG A 29 60.62 -56.59 90.24
N ARG A 30 59.66 -57.40 90.67
CA ARG A 30 58.44 -57.69 89.90
C ARG A 30 57.63 -56.42 89.61
N ASP A 31 57.53 -55.52 90.58
CA ASP A 31 56.81 -54.26 90.38
C ASP A 31 57.58 -53.29 89.48
N PHE A 32 58.92 -53.25 89.57
CA PHE A 32 59.76 -52.52 88.62
C PHE A 32 59.62 -53.04 87.19
N GLU A 33 59.64 -54.37 87.00
CA GLU A 33 59.43 -55.00 85.70
C GLU A 33 58.05 -54.62 85.10
N LYS A 34 56.98 -54.69 85.91
CA LYS A 34 55.64 -54.24 85.47
C LYS A 34 55.61 -52.76 85.08
N ILE A 35 56.21 -51.88 85.88
CA ILE A 35 56.28 -50.45 85.56
C ILE A 35 57.06 -50.23 84.27
N GLN A 36 58.14 -50.98 84.04
CA GLN A 36 58.92 -50.90 82.82
C GLN A 36 58.13 -51.39 81.60
N GLU A 37 57.38 -52.48 81.72
CA GLU A 37 56.47 -52.98 80.69
C GLU A 37 55.38 -51.95 80.36
N GLU A 38 54.75 -51.34 81.38
CA GLU A 38 53.75 -50.28 81.19
C GLU A 38 54.34 -49.03 80.55
N LEU A 39 55.55 -48.63 80.93
CA LEU A 39 56.26 -47.50 80.32
C LEU A 39 56.55 -47.77 78.83
N CYS A 40 57.03 -48.97 78.50
CA CYS A 40 57.26 -49.38 77.11
C CYS A 40 55.94 -49.40 76.32
N ARG A 41 54.85 -49.90 76.90
CA ARG A 41 53.52 -49.90 76.27
C ARG A 41 53.04 -48.46 76.00
N LEU A 42 53.13 -47.57 76.99
CA LEU A 42 52.72 -46.17 76.85
C LEU A 42 53.59 -45.42 75.83
N GLN A 43 54.88 -45.72 75.74
CA GLN A 43 55.75 -45.17 74.70
C GLN A 43 55.30 -45.61 73.31
N MET A 44 55.00 -46.89 73.13
CA MET A 44 54.49 -47.40 71.85
C MET A 44 53.13 -46.79 71.48
N GLU A 45 52.19 -46.69 72.42
CA GLU A 45 50.90 -46.02 72.21
C GLU A 45 51.08 -44.53 71.87
N ASN A 46 52.04 -43.85 72.51
CA ASN A 46 52.35 -42.44 72.22
C ASN A 46 52.92 -42.27 70.81
N ASP A 47 53.78 -43.17 70.36
CA ASP A 47 54.35 -43.12 69.02
C ASP A 47 53.31 -43.45 67.94
N LEU A 48 52.41 -44.40 68.19
CA LEU A 48 51.26 -44.66 67.31
C LEU A 48 50.34 -43.43 67.21
N ALA A 49 50.02 -42.79 68.34
CA ALA A 49 49.21 -41.57 68.33
C ALA A 49 49.88 -40.41 67.58
N LYS A 50 51.22 -40.29 67.62
CA LYS A 50 51.95 -39.30 66.81
C LYS A 50 51.82 -39.57 65.32
N GLU A 51 51.89 -40.84 64.89
CA GLU A 51 51.70 -41.20 63.49
C GLU A 51 50.26 -40.91 63.04
N GLU A 52 49.24 -41.25 63.84
CA GLU A 52 47.85 -40.88 63.55
C GLU A 52 47.66 -39.36 63.40
N VAL A 53 48.28 -38.56 64.29
CA VAL A 53 48.23 -37.09 64.19
C VAL A 53 48.90 -36.59 62.91
N LYS A 54 50.02 -37.19 62.48
CA LYS A 54 50.66 -36.85 61.20
C LYS A 54 49.75 -37.15 60.01
N GLU A 55 49.11 -38.31 60.00
CA GLU A 55 48.16 -38.69 58.94
C GLU A 55 46.97 -37.72 58.88
N VAL A 56 46.43 -37.31 60.04
CA VAL A 56 45.36 -36.32 60.12
C VAL A 56 45.81 -34.96 59.60
N LEU A 57 47.01 -34.51 59.96
CA LEU A 57 47.56 -33.24 59.46
C LEU A 57 47.75 -33.27 57.94
N GLN A 58 48.29 -34.37 57.40
CA GLN A 58 48.42 -34.54 55.96
C GLN A 58 47.04 -34.52 55.26
N ALA A 59 46.04 -35.20 55.80
CA ALA A 59 44.69 -35.18 55.26
C ALA A 59 44.06 -33.77 55.29
N LEU A 60 44.35 -32.98 56.33
CA LEU A 60 43.90 -31.59 56.42
C LEU A 60 44.63 -30.68 55.41
N GLU A 61 45.92 -30.90 55.17
CA GLU A 61 46.68 -30.18 54.13
C GLU A 61 46.13 -30.49 52.73
N GLU A 62 45.89 -31.77 52.42
CA GLU A 62 45.27 -32.20 51.16
C GLU A 62 43.87 -31.58 50.98
N LEU A 63 43.08 -31.55 52.06
CA LEU A 63 41.75 -30.93 52.04
C LEU A 63 41.83 -29.42 51.82
N ALA A 64 42.79 -28.73 52.43
CA ALA A 64 42.99 -27.29 52.24
C ALA A 64 43.35 -26.96 50.79
N VAL A 65 44.23 -27.74 50.17
CA VAL A 65 44.58 -27.60 48.74
C VAL A 65 43.35 -27.88 47.86
N ASN A 66 42.56 -28.90 48.20
CA ASN A 66 41.32 -29.20 47.46
C ASN A 66 40.32 -28.04 47.53
N TYR A 67 40.14 -27.44 48.70
CA TYR A 67 39.27 -26.27 48.87
C TYR A 67 39.77 -25.05 48.09
N ASP A 68 41.07 -24.78 48.08
CA ASP A 68 41.64 -23.68 47.29
C ASP A 68 41.43 -23.89 45.79
N GLN A 69 41.69 -25.11 45.29
CA GLN A 69 41.41 -25.48 43.90
C GLN A 69 39.92 -25.32 43.55
N LYS A 70 39.02 -25.80 44.43
CA LYS A 70 37.58 -25.65 44.23
C LYS A 70 37.14 -24.19 44.26
N SER A 71 37.75 -23.35 45.09
CA SER A 71 37.50 -21.91 45.11
C SER A 71 37.89 -21.26 43.79
N GLN A 72 39.06 -21.59 43.24
CA GLN A 72 39.53 -21.08 41.95
C GLN A 72 38.63 -21.55 40.80
N GLU A 73 38.20 -22.82 40.79
CA GLU A 73 37.24 -23.34 39.80
C GLU A 73 35.92 -22.56 39.84
N VAL A 74 35.40 -22.27 41.04
CA VAL A 74 34.18 -21.46 41.21
C VAL A 74 34.36 -20.04 40.67
N GLU A 75 35.50 -19.40 40.95
CA GLU A 75 35.79 -18.05 40.44
C GLU A 75 35.86 -18.03 38.90
N VAL A 76 36.52 -19.00 38.28
CA VAL A 76 36.54 -19.15 36.82
C VAL A 76 35.13 -19.36 36.28
N HIS A 77 34.33 -20.22 36.91
CA HIS A 77 32.93 -20.42 36.50
C HIS A 77 32.09 -19.16 36.65
N GLU A 78 32.28 -18.38 37.71
CA GLU A 78 31.61 -17.11 37.92
C GLU A 78 31.95 -16.11 36.81
N GLN A 79 33.23 -15.98 36.44
CA GLN A 79 33.66 -15.13 35.33
C GLN A 79 33.03 -15.56 34.00
N THR A 80 33.01 -16.87 33.70
CA THR A 80 32.36 -17.37 32.47
C THR A 80 30.84 -17.11 32.47
N ASN A 81 30.18 -17.23 33.61
CA ASN A 81 28.75 -16.92 33.74
C ASN A 81 28.46 -15.43 33.54
N GLN A 82 29.33 -14.55 34.03
CA GLN A 82 29.22 -13.11 33.81
C GLN A 82 29.34 -12.79 32.31
N GLN A 83 30.33 -13.34 31.62
CA GLN A 83 30.51 -13.17 30.17
C GLN A 83 29.29 -13.67 29.37
N LEU A 84 28.79 -14.86 29.69
CA LEU A 84 27.57 -15.38 29.06
C LEU A 84 26.34 -14.51 29.35
N GLY A 85 26.26 -13.91 30.54
CA GLY A 85 25.24 -12.95 30.91
C GLY A 85 25.27 -11.69 30.04
N GLU A 86 26.46 -11.12 29.82
CA GLU A 86 26.66 -9.96 28.93
C GLU A 86 26.31 -10.28 27.48
N GLU A 87 26.76 -11.42 26.96
CA GLU A 87 26.41 -11.88 25.62
C GLU A 87 24.90 -12.06 25.47
N LEU A 88 24.22 -12.65 26.46
CA LEU A 88 22.77 -12.83 26.45
C LEU A 88 22.04 -11.48 26.44
N GLN A 89 22.49 -10.51 27.23
CA GLN A 89 21.94 -9.15 27.22
C GLN A 89 22.12 -8.49 25.85
N GLN A 90 23.31 -8.59 25.25
CA GLN A 90 23.59 -8.05 23.93
C GLN A 90 22.70 -8.69 22.85
N LYS A 91 22.55 -10.01 22.87
CA LYS A 91 21.67 -10.75 21.95
C LYS A 91 20.20 -10.36 22.14
N THR A 92 19.76 -10.14 23.37
CA THR A 92 18.39 -9.69 23.68
C THR A 92 18.13 -8.27 23.15
N ALA A 93 19.11 -7.38 23.27
CA ALA A 93 19.03 -6.03 22.70
C ALA A 93 18.94 -6.07 21.16
N LEU A 94 19.79 -6.87 20.51
CA LEU A 94 19.75 -7.07 19.05
C LEU A 94 18.42 -7.66 18.59
N LEU A 95 17.90 -8.66 19.29
CA LEU A 95 16.60 -9.25 18.98
C LEU A 95 15.47 -8.20 19.05
N SER A 96 15.53 -7.31 20.05
CA SER A 96 14.57 -6.21 20.19
C SER A 96 14.64 -5.21 19.03
N VAL A 97 15.83 -4.95 18.47
CA VAL A 97 16.00 -4.12 17.27
C VAL A 97 15.40 -4.81 16.05
N VAL A 98 15.76 -6.07 15.81
CA VAL A 98 15.23 -6.86 14.67
C VAL A 98 13.71 -6.98 14.75
N GLN A 99 13.14 -7.14 15.95
CA GLN A 99 11.69 -7.19 16.12
C GLN A 99 11.01 -5.86 15.77
N ARG A 100 11.64 -4.71 16.08
CA ARG A 100 11.15 -3.39 15.65
C ARG A 100 11.24 -3.24 14.14
N GLU A 101 12.36 -3.60 13.53
CA GLU A 101 12.52 -3.55 12.07
C GLU A 101 11.48 -4.43 11.36
N LEU A 102 11.23 -5.64 11.88
CA LEU A 102 10.19 -6.53 11.36
C LEU A 102 8.81 -5.89 11.44
N SER A 103 8.47 -5.26 12.57
CA SER A 103 7.18 -4.56 12.72
C SER A 103 7.04 -3.39 11.74
N GLN A 104 8.10 -2.60 11.55
CA GLN A 104 8.12 -1.50 10.56
C GLN A 104 7.97 -2.02 9.13
N LEU A 105 8.63 -3.13 8.78
CA LEU A 105 8.49 -3.77 7.48
C LEU A 105 7.07 -4.31 7.26
N GLN A 106 6.43 -4.87 8.30
CA GLN A 106 5.04 -5.32 8.22
C GLN A 106 4.08 -4.14 8.00
N GLU A 107 4.27 -3.03 8.70
CA GLU A 107 3.50 -1.79 8.50
C GLU A 107 3.68 -1.25 7.08
N LEU A 108 4.93 -1.12 6.60
CA LEU A 108 5.23 -0.67 5.24
C LEU A 108 4.59 -1.58 4.19
N ASN A 109 4.70 -2.91 4.36
CA ASN A 109 4.07 -3.88 3.47
C ASN A 109 2.54 -3.76 3.47
N SER A 110 1.92 -3.53 4.63
CA SER A 110 0.48 -3.31 4.73
C SER A 110 0.04 -2.05 3.99
N LEU A 111 0.81 -0.96 4.11
CA LEU A 111 0.56 0.30 3.41
C LEU A 111 0.72 0.14 1.89
N GLN A 112 1.77 -0.55 1.45
CA GLN A 112 1.98 -0.86 0.02
C GLN A 112 0.83 -1.68 -0.55
N ARG A 113 0.35 -2.71 0.17
CA ARG A 113 -0.83 -3.48 -0.23
C ARG A 113 -2.08 -2.62 -0.33
N LYS A 114 -2.31 -1.73 0.64
CA LYS A 114 -3.45 -0.80 0.61
C LYS A 114 -3.39 0.13 -0.61
N ARG A 115 -2.23 0.73 -0.88
CA ARG A 115 -2.02 1.59 -2.04
C ARG A 115 -2.20 0.85 -3.36
N ALA A 116 -1.70 -0.39 -3.46
CA ALA A 116 -1.89 -1.23 -4.65
C ALA A 116 -3.38 -1.54 -4.90
N ALA A 117 -4.12 -1.87 -3.84
CA ALA A 117 -5.56 -2.09 -3.93
C ALA A 117 -6.33 -0.82 -4.34
N GLU A 118 -5.95 0.35 -3.81
CA GLU A 118 -6.55 1.64 -4.21
C GLU A 118 -6.33 1.93 -5.70
N VAL A 119 -5.11 1.73 -6.20
CA VAL A 119 -4.80 1.92 -7.63
C VAL A 119 -5.56 0.92 -8.50
N LEU A 120 -5.64 -0.35 -8.10
CA LEU A 120 -6.40 -1.37 -8.84
C LEU A 120 -7.90 -1.04 -8.91
N ASN A 121 -8.48 -0.57 -7.79
CA ASN A 121 -9.88 -0.15 -7.75
C ASN A 121 -10.15 1.05 -8.66
N LEU A 122 -9.25 2.05 -8.69
CA LEU A 122 -9.37 3.17 -9.62
C LEU A 122 -9.33 2.71 -11.08
N LEU A 123 -8.38 1.85 -11.43
CA LEU A 123 -8.28 1.27 -12.78
C LEU A 123 -9.53 0.48 -13.16
N LEU A 124 -10.06 -0.33 -12.24
CA LEU A 124 -11.31 -1.08 -12.48
C LEU A 124 -12.49 -0.14 -12.70
N ARG A 125 -12.57 0.98 -11.97
CA ARG A 125 -13.62 1.99 -12.16
C ARG A 125 -13.51 2.65 -13.54
N ASP A 126 -12.31 3.10 -13.91
CA ASP A 126 -12.07 3.73 -15.21
C ASP A 126 -12.38 2.76 -16.37
N LEU A 127 -12.01 1.49 -16.24
CA LEU A 127 -12.38 0.45 -17.21
C LEU A 127 -13.89 0.31 -17.32
N ASN A 128 -14.60 0.28 -16.18
CA ASN A 128 -16.05 0.15 -16.17
C ASN A 128 -16.76 1.34 -16.84
N ASP A 129 -16.27 2.56 -16.58
CA ASP A 129 -16.78 3.79 -17.19
C ASP A 129 -16.59 3.76 -18.73
N ILE A 130 -15.42 3.34 -19.22
CA ILE A 130 -15.17 3.21 -20.66
C ILE A 130 -16.03 2.09 -21.26
N GLY A 131 -16.21 0.97 -20.58
CA GLY A 131 -17.06 -0.11 -21.06
C GLY A 131 -18.53 0.28 -21.12
N ALA A 132 -19.03 1.13 -20.22
CA ALA A 132 -20.35 1.72 -20.30
C ALA A 132 -20.53 2.57 -21.58
N ILE A 133 -19.55 3.41 -21.93
CA ILE A 133 -19.56 4.23 -23.15
C ILE A 133 -19.56 3.37 -24.42
N ILE A 134 -18.83 2.26 -24.42
CA ILE A 134 -18.68 1.36 -25.58
C ILE A 134 -19.89 0.42 -25.75
N GLY A 135 -20.83 0.38 -24.78
CA GLY A 135 -21.97 -0.54 -24.80
C GLY A 135 -21.64 -1.95 -24.32
N ALA A 136 -20.52 -2.13 -23.60
CA ALA A 136 -20.10 -3.39 -22.99
C ALA A 136 -20.65 -3.60 -21.56
N GLY A 137 -21.77 -2.95 -21.22
CA GLY A 137 -22.33 -2.83 -19.86
C GLY A 137 -22.82 -4.12 -19.18
N ASP A 138 -22.85 -5.25 -19.90
CA ASP A 138 -23.41 -6.52 -19.36
C ASP A 138 -22.48 -7.27 -18.39
N ILE A 139 -21.23 -6.81 -18.19
CA ILE A 139 -20.43 -7.32 -17.08
C ILE A 139 -20.83 -6.52 -15.85
N LYS A 140 -21.88 -6.97 -15.16
CA LYS A 140 -22.01 -6.70 -13.73
C LYS A 140 -20.74 -7.24 -13.09
N THR A 141 -19.80 -6.35 -12.81
CA THR A 141 -18.75 -6.50 -11.79
C THR A 141 -19.45 -6.62 -10.44
N GLY A 142 -20.10 -7.75 -10.23
CA GLY A 142 -20.75 -8.12 -8.98
C GLY A 142 -19.69 -8.45 -7.95
N SER A 143 -19.04 -7.42 -7.39
CA SER A 143 -18.42 -7.46 -6.06
C SER A 143 -17.79 -6.11 -5.74
N THR A 144 -18.63 -5.12 -5.44
CA THR A 144 -18.38 -4.24 -4.29
C THR A 144 -18.40 -5.10 -3.02
N SER A 145 -17.38 -5.93 -2.85
CA SER A 145 -17.15 -6.66 -1.61
C SER A 145 -15.99 -5.97 -0.93
N GLU A 146 -16.32 -5.04 -0.05
CA GLU A 146 -15.49 -4.59 1.05
C GLU A 146 -15.16 -5.79 1.96
N THR A 147 -14.36 -6.75 1.49
CA THR A 147 -13.93 -7.88 2.32
C THR A 147 -12.42 -7.85 2.49
N LYS A 148 -12.07 -7.32 3.66
CA LYS A 148 -10.81 -7.46 4.37
C LYS A 148 -10.03 -8.71 3.99
N GLY A 149 -8.82 -8.49 3.52
CA GLY A 149 -7.66 -9.34 3.81
C GLY A 149 -7.72 -10.75 3.26
N ASN A 150 -7.14 -10.96 2.07
CA ASN A 150 -6.16 -12.01 1.80
C ASN A 150 -5.67 -11.85 0.36
N GLY A 151 -4.41 -12.20 0.09
CA GLY A 151 -3.75 -11.99 -1.20
C GLY A 151 -4.47 -12.62 -2.41
N SER A 152 -5.39 -13.58 -2.21
CA SER A 152 -6.16 -14.19 -3.30
C SER A 152 -7.21 -13.25 -3.90
N ALA A 153 -7.75 -12.28 -3.14
CA ALA A 153 -8.75 -11.34 -3.66
C ALA A 153 -8.16 -10.42 -4.75
N VAL A 154 -6.89 -10.04 -4.61
CA VAL A 154 -6.21 -9.17 -5.59
C VAL A 154 -5.92 -9.91 -6.89
N GLU A 155 -5.55 -11.20 -6.84
CA GLU A 155 -5.33 -12.02 -8.04
C GLU A 155 -6.62 -12.26 -8.83
N GLU A 156 -7.74 -12.43 -8.13
CA GLU A 156 -9.07 -12.52 -8.74
C GLU A 156 -9.48 -11.20 -9.41
N GLU A 157 -9.28 -10.06 -8.73
CA GLU A 157 -9.53 -8.73 -9.30
C GLU A 157 -8.67 -8.46 -10.56
N PHE A 158 -7.39 -8.84 -10.55
CA PHE A 158 -6.52 -8.74 -11.74
C PHE A 158 -7.02 -9.60 -12.90
N THR A 159 -7.53 -10.81 -12.60
CA THR A 159 -8.06 -11.71 -13.62
C THR A 159 -9.33 -11.12 -14.24
N VAL A 160 -10.23 -10.57 -13.43
CA VAL A 160 -11.43 -9.85 -13.88
C VAL A 160 -11.06 -8.64 -14.73
N ALA A 161 -10.12 -7.81 -14.28
CA ALA A 161 -9.63 -6.65 -15.03
C ALA A 161 -9.07 -7.06 -16.40
N ARG A 162 -8.24 -8.11 -16.45
CA ARG A 162 -7.63 -8.61 -17.68
C ARG A 162 -8.66 -9.13 -18.68
N LEU A 163 -9.70 -9.81 -18.21
CA LEU A 163 -10.81 -10.27 -19.05
C LEU A 163 -11.62 -9.08 -19.59
N TYR A 164 -11.90 -8.09 -18.75
CA TYR A 164 -12.63 -6.88 -19.14
C TYR A 164 -11.87 -6.10 -20.22
N ILE A 165 -10.56 -5.86 -20.02
CA ILE A 165 -9.68 -5.24 -21.02
C ILE A 165 -9.68 -6.03 -22.33
N SER A 166 -9.64 -7.36 -22.26
CA SER A 166 -9.64 -8.21 -23.45
C SER A 166 -10.94 -8.08 -24.25
N LYS A 167 -12.10 -8.02 -23.56
CA LYS A 167 -13.40 -7.78 -24.20
C LYS A 167 -13.49 -6.37 -24.79
N MET A 168 -13.11 -5.35 -24.02
CA MET A 168 -13.06 -3.97 -24.52
C MET A 168 -12.18 -3.84 -25.78
N LYS A 169 -11.02 -4.50 -25.79
CA LYS A 169 -10.14 -4.53 -26.97
C LYS A 169 -10.84 -5.12 -28.19
N SER A 170 -11.66 -6.16 -28.04
CA SER A 170 -12.45 -6.69 -29.17
C SER A 170 -13.57 -5.75 -29.59
N GLU A 171 -14.28 -5.11 -28.66
CA GLU A 171 -15.35 -4.15 -28.97
C GLU A 171 -14.80 -2.91 -29.68
N VAL A 172 -13.69 -2.34 -29.18
CA VAL A 172 -12.99 -1.23 -29.84
C VAL A 172 -12.57 -1.60 -31.25
N LYS A 173 -12.02 -2.80 -31.47
CA LYS A 173 -11.68 -3.27 -32.83
C LYS A 173 -12.91 -3.36 -33.73
N SER A 174 -14.03 -3.85 -33.20
CA SER A 174 -15.30 -3.93 -33.93
C SER A 174 -15.81 -2.54 -34.32
N LEU A 175 -15.82 -1.59 -33.38
CA LEU A 175 -16.20 -0.20 -33.62
C LEU A 175 -15.28 0.48 -34.63
N VAL A 176 -13.96 0.29 -34.54
CA VAL A 176 -12.99 0.83 -35.51
C VAL A 176 -13.28 0.28 -36.92
N ASN A 177 -13.56 -1.01 -37.05
CA ASN A 177 -13.91 -1.61 -38.34
C ASN A 177 -15.24 -1.05 -38.88
N ARG A 178 -16.24 -0.87 -38.01
CA ARG A 178 -17.51 -0.24 -38.38
C ARG A 178 -17.34 1.20 -38.82
N SER A 179 -16.51 1.99 -38.14
CA SER A 179 -16.19 3.38 -38.51
C SER A 179 -15.56 3.44 -39.90
N LYS A 180 -14.54 2.60 -40.15
CA LYS A 180 -13.91 2.51 -41.48
C LYS A 180 -14.90 2.14 -42.58
N GLN A 181 -15.82 1.22 -42.30
CA GLN A 181 -16.87 0.86 -43.26
C GLN A 181 -17.80 2.06 -43.53
N LEU A 182 -18.22 2.77 -42.48
CA LEU A 182 -19.07 3.96 -42.62
C LEU A 182 -18.36 5.06 -43.41
N GLU A 183 -17.09 5.34 -43.12
CA GLU A 183 -16.26 6.29 -43.87
C GLU A 183 -16.17 5.92 -45.36
N SER A 184 -15.95 4.65 -45.68
CA SER A 184 -15.95 4.17 -47.07
C SER A 184 -17.30 4.41 -47.74
N THR A 185 -18.40 4.04 -47.08
CA THR A 185 -19.75 4.25 -47.63
C THR A 185 -20.12 5.73 -47.78
N GLN A 186 -19.66 6.58 -46.85
CA GLN A 186 -19.83 8.02 -46.93
C GLN A 186 -19.05 8.60 -48.11
N ALA A 187 -17.80 8.16 -48.32
CA ALA A 187 -16.99 8.58 -49.46
C ALA A 187 -17.66 8.18 -50.79
N ASP A 188 -18.22 6.97 -50.88
CA ASP A 188 -18.97 6.52 -52.05
C ASP A 188 -20.26 7.33 -52.28
N ALA A 189 -21.01 7.61 -51.21
CA ALA A 189 -22.19 8.47 -51.29
C ALA A 189 -21.83 9.88 -51.76
N HIS A 190 -20.72 10.45 -51.27
CA HIS A 190 -20.23 11.76 -51.70
C HIS A 190 -19.84 11.77 -53.18
N ARG A 191 -19.16 10.73 -53.67
CA ARG A 191 -18.84 10.60 -55.10
C ARG A 191 -20.11 10.57 -55.96
N LYS A 192 -21.15 9.87 -55.49
CA LYS A 192 -22.44 9.79 -56.17
C LYS A 192 -23.19 11.13 -56.18
N ILE A 193 -23.18 11.85 -55.05
CA ILE A 193 -23.74 13.21 -54.97
C ILE A 193 -23.04 14.14 -55.98
N GLN A 194 -21.71 14.15 -56.00
CA GLN A 194 -20.96 14.97 -56.97
C GLN A 194 -21.24 14.59 -58.43
N ALA A 195 -21.47 13.31 -58.73
CA ALA A 195 -21.86 12.89 -60.07
C ALA A 195 -23.24 13.46 -60.45
N ASN A 196 -24.22 13.34 -59.56
CA ASN A 196 -25.56 13.89 -59.76
C ASN A 196 -25.55 15.43 -59.89
N GLU A 197 -24.71 16.12 -59.13
CA GLU A 197 -24.55 17.59 -59.23
C GLU A 197 -24.03 18.00 -60.61
N ARG A 198 -23.06 17.26 -61.18
CA ARG A 198 -22.56 17.52 -62.54
C ARG A 198 -23.63 17.28 -63.60
N GLU A 199 -24.41 16.21 -63.47
CA GLU A 199 -25.53 15.91 -64.37
C GLU A 199 -26.61 16.99 -64.28
N LEU A 200 -26.97 17.41 -63.08
CA LEU A 200 -27.95 18.48 -62.85
C LEU A 200 -27.49 19.80 -63.48
N ALA A 201 -26.22 20.17 -63.32
CA ALA A 201 -25.65 21.37 -63.95
C ALA A 201 -25.73 21.31 -65.49
N SER A 202 -25.48 20.12 -66.08
CA SER A 202 -25.63 19.90 -67.52
C SER A 202 -27.09 20.08 -67.97
N CYS A 203 -28.05 19.51 -67.24
CA CYS A 203 -29.48 19.69 -67.52
C CYS A 203 -29.91 21.17 -67.41
N GLN A 204 -29.45 21.89 -66.38
CA GLN A 204 -29.74 23.31 -66.21
C GLN A 204 -29.19 24.16 -67.38
N LEU A 205 -27.96 23.86 -67.83
CA LEU A 205 -27.37 24.50 -69.00
C LEU A 205 -28.22 24.26 -70.26
N LEU A 206 -28.67 23.02 -70.46
CA LEU A 206 -29.52 22.65 -71.60
C LEU A 206 -30.87 23.40 -71.56
N VAL A 207 -31.48 23.51 -70.39
CA VAL A 207 -32.72 24.30 -70.20
C VAL A 207 -32.47 25.77 -70.55
N SER A 208 -31.39 26.37 -70.06
CA SER A 208 -31.02 27.76 -70.37
C SER A 208 -30.82 27.98 -71.88
N GLN A 209 -30.16 27.05 -72.57
CA GLN A 209 -30.01 27.09 -74.03
C GLN A 209 -31.36 27.04 -74.76
N HIS A 210 -32.26 26.14 -74.36
CA HIS A 210 -33.61 26.07 -74.95
C HIS A 210 -34.41 27.34 -74.68
N GLN A 211 -34.31 27.91 -73.48
CA GLN A 211 -35.03 29.13 -73.11
C GLN A 211 -34.55 30.34 -73.91
N ALA A 212 -33.23 30.48 -74.13
CA ALA A 212 -32.67 31.49 -75.02
C ALA A 212 -33.16 31.32 -76.47
N LYS A 213 -33.23 30.07 -76.95
CA LYS A 213 -33.72 29.77 -78.31
C LYS A 213 -35.21 30.13 -78.47
N ILE A 214 -36.05 29.77 -77.50
CA ILE A 214 -37.47 30.16 -77.48
C ILE A 214 -37.59 31.68 -77.56
N LYS A 215 -36.86 32.42 -76.71
CA LYS A 215 -36.89 33.89 -76.69
C LYS A 215 -36.53 34.47 -78.07
N SER A 216 -35.46 34.00 -78.69
CA SER A 216 -35.06 34.46 -80.03
C SER A 216 -36.12 34.19 -81.11
N LEU A 217 -36.79 33.03 -81.06
CA LEU A 217 -37.86 32.69 -81.98
C LEU A 217 -39.12 33.53 -81.75
N THR A 218 -39.45 33.82 -80.49
CA THR A 218 -40.54 34.73 -80.12
C THR A 218 -40.27 36.14 -80.63
N ASP A 219 -39.05 36.66 -80.45
CA ASP A 219 -38.65 37.99 -80.95
C ASP A 219 -38.73 38.05 -82.48
N TYR A 220 -38.29 36.99 -83.17
CA TYR A 220 -38.42 36.88 -84.63
C TYR A 220 -39.89 36.87 -85.08
N MET A 221 -40.75 36.10 -84.41
CA MET A 221 -42.18 36.04 -84.70
C MET A 221 -42.84 37.41 -84.50
N GLN A 222 -42.54 38.12 -83.42
CA GLN A 222 -43.06 39.47 -83.16
C GLN A 222 -42.62 40.47 -84.24
N ASN A 223 -41.36 40.43 -84.68
CA ASN A 223 -40.88 41.26 -85.79
C ASN A 223 -41.63 40.98 -87.10
N MET A 224 -41.93 39.71 -87.39
CA MET A 224 -42.74 39.32 -88.55
C MET A 224 -44.18 39.82 -88.44
N GLU A 225 -44.78 39.74 -87.25
CA GLU A 225 -46.12 40.24 -86.97
C GLU A 225 -46.20 41.78 -87.11
N GLN A 226 -45.19 42.50 -86.63
CA GLN A 226 -45.08 43.94 -86.80
C GLN A 226 -44.94 44.32 -88.29
N LYS A 227 -44.13 43.57 -89.04
CA LYS A 227 -43.97 43.80 -90.48
C LYS A 227 -45.24 43.48 -91.27
N LYS A 228 -45.97 42.43 -90.87
CA LYS A 228 -47.30 42.12 -91.39
C LYS A 228 -48.25 43.29 -91.15
N ARG A 229 -48.31 43.82 -89.93
CA ARG A 229 -49.16 44.97 -89.57
C ARG A 229 -48.83 46.23 -90.37
N GLN A 230 -47.54 46.53 -90.58
CA GLN A 230 -47.11 47.63 -91.44
C GLN A 230 -47.56 47.45 -92.90
N LEU A 231 -47.53 46.22 -93.41
CA LEU A 231 -48.00 45.92 -94.76
C LEU A 231 -49.54 46.06 -94.85
N GLU A 232 -50.27 45.59 -93.83
CA GLU A 232 -51.73 45.79 -93.73
C GLU A 232 -52.07 47.29 -93.71
N GLU A 233 -51.40 48.10 -92.87
CA GLU A 233 -51.58 49.56 -92.83
C GLU A 233 -51.26 50.22 -94.18
N SER A 234 -50.22 49.75 -94.88
CA SER A 234 -49.90 50.25 -96.23
C SER A 234 -50.96 49.87 -97.28
N GLN A 235 -51.54 48.68 -97.14
CA GLN A 235 -52.62 48.20 -98.00
C GLN A 235 -53.89 49.01 -97.77
N ASP A 236 -54.22 49.32 -96.52
CA ASP A 236 -55.36 50.17 -96.17
C ASP A 236 -55.16 51.60 -96.70
N ALA A 237 -53.98 52.18 -96.54
CA ALA A 237 -53.66 53.51 -97.09
C ALA A 237 -53.78 53.57 -98.63
N LEU A 238 -53.30 52.54 -99.34
CA LEU A 238 -53.47 52.43 -100.78
C LEU A 238 -54.94 52.22 -101.18
N SER A 239 -55.70 51.48 -100.37
CA SER A 239 -57.14 51.29 -100.58
C SER A 239 -57.90 52.60 -100.35
N GLU A 240 -57.52 53.40 -99.37
CA GLU A 240 -58.02 54.76 -99.17
C GLU A 240 -57.65 55.67 -100.34
N GLU A 241 -56.43 55.64 -100.87
CA GLU A 241 -56.08 56.38 -102.09
C GLU A 241 -56.89 55.93 -103.31
N LEU A 242 -57.11 54.62 -103.49
CA LEU A 242 -57.96 54.10 -104.57
C LEU A 242 -59.41 54.57 -104.43
N THR A 243 -59.98 54.55 -103.23
CA THR A 243 -61.33 55.07 -102.98
C THR A 243 -61.37 56.59 -103.14
N ARG A 244 -60.30 57.33 -102.79
CA ARG A 244 -60.18 58.77 -102.99
C ARG A 244 -60.00 59.14 -104.46
N LEU A 245 -59.26 58.35 -105.24
CA LEU A 245 -59.13 58.49 -106.69
C LEU A 245 -60.42 58.10 -107.41
N GLN A 246 -61.15 57.09 -106.93
CA GLN A 246 -62.51 56.80 -107.40
C GLN A 246 -63.50 57.89 -107.00
N ALA A 247 -63.34 58.51 -105.84
CA ALA A 247 -64.13 59.66 -105.41
C ALA A 247 -63.72 60.95 -106.15
N GLN A 248 -62.47 61.09 -106.59
CA GLN A 248 -62.02 62.14 -107.51
C GLN A 248 -62.51 61.87 -108.93
N GLY A 249 -62.55 60.61 -109.37
CA GLY A 249 -63.18 60.18 -110.62
C GLY A 249 -64.69 60.42 -110.61
N LYS A 250 -65.36 60.16 -109.49
CA LYS A 250 -66.79 60.49 -109.27
C LYS A 250 -67.03 61.99 -109.02
N ARG A 251 -66.08 62.74 -108.44
CA ARG A 251 -66.10 64.23 -108.40
C ARG A 251 -65.78 64.86 -109.75
N HIS A 252 -65.17 64.12 -110.69
CA HIS A 252 -65.03 64.55 -112.07
C HIS A 252 -66.31 64.32 -112.88
N GLU A 253 -67.24 63.50 -112.38
CA GLU A 253 -68.57 63.25 -112.96
C GLU A 253 -69.75 63.86 -112.16
N VAL A 254 -69.53 64.41 -110.96
CA VAL A 254 -70.58 65.04 -110.16
C VAL A 254 -70.06 66.32 -109.49
N SER A 255 -70.56 67.44 -110.03
CA SER A 255 -70.54 68.83 -109.53
C SER A 255 -69.20 69.60 -109.59
N GLU A 256 -69.06 70.73 -110.29
CA GLU A 256 -70.04 71.82 -110.53
C GLU A 256 -71.07 71.90 -109.39
N GLU A 257 -70.65 72.41 -108.23
CA GLU A 257 -71.45 73.26 -107.34
C GLU A 257 -70.69 73.54 -106.03
N GLU A 258 -70.27 74.80 -105.96
CA GLU A 258 -70.15 75.73 -104.82
C GLU A 258 -69.80 75.26 -103.40
N ASP A 259 -68.77 75.95 -102.89
CA ASP A 259 -68.44 76.34 -101.52
C ASP A 259 -69.53 76.15 -100.45
N THR A 260 -69.14 75.57 -99.30
CA THR A 260 -69.27 76.24 -98.00
C THR A 260 -68.63 75.45 -96.85
N ASN A 261 -68.11 76.23 -95.88
CA ASN A 261 -67.83 75.88 -94.48
C ASN A 261 -66.41 75.43 -94.08
N ARG A 262 -65.63 76.49 -93.80
CA ARG A 262 -64.43 76.60 -92.97
C ARG A 262 -64.67 76.20 -91.49
N LEU A 263 -64.91 74.92 -91.19
CA LEU A 263 -64.98 74.42 -89.79
C LEU A 263 -64.19 73.11 -89.54
N ASP A 264 -63.61 72.45 -90.55
CA ASP A 264 -62.93 71.14 -90.42
C ASP A 264 -61.41 71.23 -90.14
N GLY A 265 -60.83 72.45 -90.20
CA GLY A 265 -59.41 72.69 -89.93
C GLY A 265 -59.08 72.79 -88.43
N ASP A 266 -59.97 73.38 -87.65
CA ASP A 266 -59.80 73.54 -86.20
C ASP A 266 -60.05 72.23 -85.45
N GLU A 267 -61.01 71.40 -85.87
CA GLU A 267 -61.31 70.11 -85.22
C GLU A 267 -60.17 69.09 -85.41
N LYS A 268 -59.53 69.07 -86.59
CA LYS A 268 -58.31 68.27 -86.85
C LYS A 268 -57.07 68.81 -86.13
N LEU A 269 -56.92 70.13 -86.04
CA LEU A 269 -55.83 70.73 -85.28
C LEU A 269 -55.99 70.46 -83.79
N GLN A 270 -57.23 70.52 -83.27
CA GLN A 270 -57.55 70.23 -81.88
C GLN A 270 -57.34 68.75 -81.54
N LYS A 271 -57.76 67.83 -82.42
CA LYS A 271 -57.56 66.38 -82.23
C LYS A 271 -56.09 65.96 -82.28
N THR A 272 -55.29 66.56 -83.18
CA THR A 272 -53.83 66.31 -83.22
C THR A 272 -53.11 66.92 -82.02
N LEU A 273 -53.57 68.07 -81.50
CA LEU A 273 -53.08 68.61 -80.24
C LEU A 273 -53.45 67.73 -79.04
N GLU A 274 -54.68 67.19 -79.01
CA GLU A 274 -55.11 66.23 -77.98
C GLU A 274 -54.31 64.93 -78.04
N GLU A 275 -54.05 64.37 -79.22
CA GLU A 275 -53.19 63.19 -79.40
C GLU A 275 -51.74 63.46 -78.98
N GLN A 276 -51.20 64.66 -79.26
CA GLN A 276 -49.88 65.05 -78.79
C GLN A 276 -49.83 65.22 -77.27
N LEU A 277 -50.86 65.81 -76.66
CA LEU A 277 -50.96 65.96 -75.21
C LEU A 277 -51.14 64.60 -74.52
N GLU A 278 -51.93 63.69 -75.11
CA GLU A 278 -52.14 62.34 -74.59
C GLU A 278 -50.89 61.48 -74.73
N SER A 279 -50.20 61.55 -75.87
CA SER A 279 -48.88 60.94 -76.08
C SER A 279 -47.84 61.46 -75.09
N HIS A 280 -47.83 62.77 -74.81
CA HIS A 280 -46.94 63.37 -73.82
C HIS A 280 -47.31 62.95 -72.39
N ARG A 281 -48.60 62.81 -72.06
CA ARG A 281 -49.06 62.24 -70.77
C ARG A 281 -48.65 60.78 -70.64
N GLU A 282 -48.83 59.97 -71.67
CA GLU A 282 -48.50 58.55 -71.66
C GLU A 282 -46.97 58.34 -71.58
N ALA A 283 -46.18 59.14 -72.29
CA ALA A 283 -44.73 59.14 -72.20
C ALA A 283 -44.25 59.52 -70.79
N HIS A 284 -44.85 60.56 -70.19
CA HIS A 284 -44.57 60.92 -68.80
C HIS A 284 -44.98 59.83 -67.81
N GLN A 285 -46.14 59.20 -68.00
CA GLN A 285 -46.60 58.12 -67.13
C GLN A 285 -45.70 56.89 -67.23
N LYS A 286 -45.23 56.54 -68.43
CA LYS A 286 -44.20 55.51 -68.65
C LYS A 286 -42.87 55.87 -68.01
N GLN A 287 -42.43 57.12 -68.11
CA GLN A 287 -41.20 57.58 -67.47
C GLN A 287 -41.30 57.54 -65.94
N LEU A 288 -42.45 57.94 -65.37
CA LEU A 288 -42.73 57.82 -63.94
C LEU A 288 -42.80 56.36 -63.49
N GLY A 289 -43.36 55.46 -64.31
CA GLY A 289 -43.34 54.02 -64.08
C GLY A 289 -41.92 53.48 -63.97
N ARG A 290 -41.08 53.75 -64.98
CA ARG A 290 -39.65 53.36 -64.98
C ARG A 290 -38.89 53.91 -63.77
N LEU A 291 -39.13 55.16 -63.40
CA LEU A 291 -38.48 55.76 -62.22
C LEU A 291 -38.95 55.11 -60.91
N ARG A 292 -40.20 54.66 -60.81
CA ARG A 292 -40.69 53.90 -59.65
C ARG A 292 -40.08 52.51 -59.58
N ASP A 293 -40.00 51.82 -60.72
CA ASP A 293 -39.34 50.51 -60.82
C ASP A 293 -37.85 50.63 -60.46
N ASP A 294 -37.15 51.64 -60.98
CA ASP A 294 -35.75 51.92 -60.64
C ASP A 294 -35.56 52.25 -59.14
N ILE A 295 -36.53 52.95 -58.53
CA ILE A 295 -36.52 53.22 -57.08
C ILE A 295 -36.72 51.92 -56.30
N GLU A 296 -37.68 51.07 -56.68
CA GLU A 296 -37.90 49.77 -56.04
C GLU A 296 -36.68 48.84 -56.18
N ASP A 297 -36.04 48.80 -57.34
CA ASP A 297 -34.82 48.01 -57.57
C ASP A 297 -33.66 48.52 -56.71
N LYS A 298 -33.49 49.84 -56.60
CA LYS A 298 -32.50 50.42 -55.69
C LYS A 298 -32.82 50.17 -54.23
N GLN A 299 -34.10 50.15 -53.86
CA GLN A 299 -34.53 49.83 -52.50
C GLN A 299 -34.23 48.36 -52.17
N ARG A 300 -34.55 47.42 -53.07
CA ARG A 300 -34.18 46.00 -52.95
C ARG A 300 -32.67 45.81 -52.80
N MET A 301 -31.89 46.48 -53.65
CA MET A 301 -30.42 46.40 -53.60
C MET A 301 -29.88 46.96 -52.26
N LEU A 302 -30.49 48.03 -51.72
CA LEU A 302 -30.13 48.56 -50.41
C LEU A 302 -30.44 47.57 -49.29
N ASP A 303 -31.59 46.91 -49.33
CA ASP A 303 -31.98 45.89 -48.35
C ASP A 303 -31.01 44.69 -48.41
N GLU A 304 -30.70 44.17 -49.61
CA GLU A 304 -29.72 43.09 -49.81
C GLU A 304 -28.33 43.46 -49.30
N LEU A 305 -27.86 44.69 -49.57
CA LEU A 305 -26.59 45.18 -49.07
C LEU A 305 -26.60 45.33 -47.54
N THR A 306 -27.74 45.70 -46.95
CA THR A 306 -27.90 45.85 -45.50
C THR A 306 -27.84 44.49 -44.82
N ASP A 307 -28.57 43.49 -45.34
CA ASP A 307 -28.56 42.11 -44.84
C ASP A 307 -27.16 41.49 -44.97
N LEU A 308 -26.49 41.70 -46.11
CA LEU A 308 -25.12 41.22 -46.32
C LEU A 308 -24.15 41.85 -45.33
N ASN A 309 -24.25 43.16 -45.09
CA ASN A 309 -23.39 43.87 -44.16
C ASN A 309 -23.63 43.41 -42.71
N GLN A 310 -24.89 43.14 -42.35
CA GLN A 310 -25.25 42.61 -41.04
C GLN A 310 -24.71 41.17 -40.85
N GLY A 311 -24.77 40.34 -41.89
CA GLY A 311 -24.15 39.02 -41.91
C GLY A 311 -22.63 39.07 -41.73
N LEU A 312 -21.95 39.99 -42.42
CA LEU A 312 -20.51 40.20 -42.31
C LEU A 312 -20.09 40.66 -40.90
N LEU A 313 -20.88 41.53 -40.25
CA LEU A 313 -20.62 41.96 -38.87
C LEU A 313 -20.71 40.79 -37.88
N LEU A 314 -21.73 39.94 -38.01
CA LEU A 314 -21.87 38.75 -37.15
C LEU A 314 -20.73 37.74 -37.37
N GLU A 315 -20.29 37.57 -38.62
CA GLU A 315 -19.15 36.70 -38.94
C GLU A 315 -17.84 37.28 -38.36
N GLN A 316 -17.65 38.60 -38.42
CA GLN A 316 -16.53 39.29 -37.79
C GLN A 316 -16.54 39.10 -36.27
N GLU A 317 -17.67 39.29 -35.59
CA GLU A 317 -17.80 39.07 -34.15
C GLU A 317 -17.49 37.63 -33.75
N ARG A 318 -17.99 36.66 -34.55
CA ARG A 318 -17.70 35.24 -34.33
C ARG A 318 -16.21 34.94 -34.47
N LEU A 319 -15.56 35.44 -35.52
CA LEU A 319 -14.12 35.27 -35.74
C LEU A 319 -13.29 35.90 -34.63
N VAL A 320 -13.67 37.07 -34.13
CA VAL A 320 -13.01 37.71 -32.98
C VAL A 320 -13.15 36.85 -31.72
N SER A 321 -14.34 36.34 -31.43
CA SER A 321 -14.57 35.44 -30.29
C SER A 321 -13.74 34.15 -30.39
N ASP A 322 -13.68 33.55 -31.57
CA ASP A 322 -12.92 32.33 -31.81
C ASP A 322 -11.41 32.60 -31.69
N TYR A 323 -10.92 33.74 -32.18
CA TYR A 323 -9.54 34.17 -32.00
C TYR A 323 -9.18 34.37 -30.52
N GLU A 324 -10.04 35.01 -29.73
CA GLU A 324 -9.82 35.21 -28.30
C GLU A 324 -9.76 33.88 -27.53
N LYS A 325 -10.64 32.94 -27.86
CA LYS A 325 -10.61 31.58 -27.29
C LYS A 325 -9.32 30.87 -27.64
N LEU A 326 -8.92 30.84 -28.91
CA LEU A 326 -7.68 30.20 -29.34
C LEU A 326 -6.46 30.81 -28.64
N LYS A 327 -6.43 32.14 -28.52
CA LYS A 327 -5.37 32.88 -27.81
C LYS A 327 -5.35 32.57 -26.31
N SER A 328 -6.50 32.25 -25.70
CA SER A 328 -6.54 31.82 -24.30
C SER A 328 -6.00 30.39 -24.12
N GLU A 329 -6.36 29.48 -25.03
CA GLU A 329 -5.87 28.10 -25.04
C GLU A 329 -4.36 28.02 -25.30
N GLU A 330 -3.85 28.86 -26.20
CA GLU A 330 -2.41 28.98 -26.47
C GLU A 330 -1.64 29.35 -25.20
N ARG A 331 -2.10 30.37 -24.47
CA ARG A 331 -1.47 30.78 -23.20
C ARG A 331 -1.54 29.69 -22.13
N GLU A 332 -2.64 28.95 -22.05
CA GLU A 332 -2.76 27.84 -21.10
C GLU A 332 -1.81 26.69 -21.45
N LYS A 333 -1.68 26.37 -22.75
CA LYS A 333 -0.73 25.36 -23.24
C LYS A 333 0.71 25.79 -22.99
N ASP A 334 1.06 27.05 -23.22
CA ASP A 334 2.38 27.59 -22.90
C ASP A 334 2.70 27.51 -21.40
N ALA A 335 1.74 27.84 -20.53
CA ALA A 335 1.92 27.71 -19.09
C ALA A 335 2.11 26.24 -18.66
N LYS A 336 1.35 25.31 -19.25
CA LYS A 336 1.53 23.87 -19.01
C LYS A 336 2.89 23.39 -19.50
N LEU A 337 3.34 23.86 -20.65
CA LEU A 337 4.64 23.51 -21.21
C LEU A 337 5.78 24.00 -20.30
N GLN A 338 5.73 25.25 -19.81
CA GLN A 338 6.74 25.74 -18.86
C GLN A 338 6.78 24.91 -17.58
N ASN A 339 5.63 24.52 -17.03
CA ASN A 339 5.59 23.64 -15.85
C ASN A 339 6.21 22.26 -16.13
N LEU A 340 5.97 21.69 -17.31
CA LEU A 340 6.58 20.40 -17.70
C LEU A 340 8.09 20.50 -17.87
N ILE A 341 8.58 21.63 -18.41
CA ILE A 341 10.02 21.89 -18.53
C ILE A 341 10.67 21.91 -17.14
N LEU A 342 10.12 22.69 -16.20
CA LEU A 342 10.62 22.77 -14.82
C LEU A 342 10.59 21.40 -14.12
N LEU A 343 9.52 20.63 -14.31
CA LEU A 343 9.42 19.28 -13.73
C LEU A 343 10.48 18.34 -14.32
N ASN A 344 10.75 18.46 -15.62
CA ASN A 344 11.80 17.66 -16.25
C ASN A 344 13.19 18.07 -15.78
N GLU A 345 13.48 19.36 -15.63
CA GLU A 345 14.74 19.86 -15.04
C GLU A 345 14.95 19.32 -13.63
N HIS A 346 13.93 19.35 -12.78
CA HIS A 346 13.99 18.75 -11.44
C HIS A 346 14.26 17.24 -11.48
N ARG A 347 13.66 16.53 -12.44
CA ARG A 347 13.91 15.09 -12.62
C ARG A 347 15.33 14.81 -13.08
N ASP A 348 15.87 15.62 -13.98
CA ASP A 348 17.22 15.48 -14.50
C ASP A 348 18.25 15.81 -13.41
N GLN A 349 18.00 16.82 -12.57
CA GLN A 349 18.81 17.10 -11.38
C GLN A 349 18.84 15.91 -10.41
N ALA A 350 17.68 15.33 -10.09
CA ALA A 350 17.61 14.16 -9.22
C ALA A 350 18.35 12.94 -9.81
N ARG A 351 18.37 12.80 -11.14
CA ARG A 351 19.16 11.76 -11.83
C ARG A 351 20.66 12.01 -11.72
N GLU A 352 21.11 13.26 -11.86
CA GLU A 352 22.53 13.60 -11.68
C GLU A 352 22.99 13.33 -10.25
N ASP A 353 22.17 13.69 -9.24
CA ASP A 353 22.46 13.42 -7.83
C ASP A 353 22.58 11.91 -7.55
N LEU A 354 21.66 11.11 -8.12
CA LEU A 354 21.70 9.66 -8.01
C LEU A 354 22.92 9.05 -8.71
N LYS A 355 23.35 9.62 -9.85
CA LYS A 355 24.52 9.15 -10.58
C LYS A 355 25.81 9.27 -9.75
N GLY A 356 25.97 10.35 -8.98
CA GLY A 356 27.10 10.49 -8.06
C GLY A 356 27.12 9.42 -6.96
N LEU A 357 25.94 9.03 -6.47
CA LEU A 357 25.79 7.94 -5.52
C LEU A 357 26.11 6.59 -6.16
N GLU A 358 25.61 6.32 -7.38
CA GLU A 358 25.91 5.11 -8.15
C GLU A 358 27.41 4.94 -8.38
N GLU A 359 28.12 6.01 -8.75
CA GLU A 359 29.58 5.99 -8.91
C GLU A 359 30.31 5.69 -7.60
N THR A 360 29.81 6.20 -6.48
CA THR A 360 30.37 5.92 -5.15
C THR A 360 30.16 4.46 -4.77
N VAL A 361 28.95 3.94 -4.94
CA VAL A 361 28.62 2.53 -4.69
C VAL A 361 29.46 1.61 -5.57
N ALA A 362 29.66 1.95 -6.85
CA ALA A 362 30.51 1.18 -7.76
C ALA A 362 31.97 1.13 -7.28
N LYS A 363 32.53 2.24 -6.78
CA LYS A 363 33.88 2.29 -6.20
C LYS A 363 34.01 1.44 -4.94
N GLU A 364 33.03 1.49 -4.04
CA GLU A 364 33.01 0.66 -2.83
C GLU A 364 32.91 -0.84 -3.17
N LEU A 365 32.04 -1.21 -4.12
CA LEU A 365 31.93 -2.58 -4.61
C LEU A 365 33.24 -3.06 -5.25
N GLN A 366 33.92 -2.21 -6.02
CA GLN A 366 35.22 -2.55 -6.60
C GLN A 366 36.28 -2.75 -5.50
N THR A 367 36.28 -1.91 -4.46
CA THR A 367 37.19 -2.06 -3.31
C THR A 367 36.93 -3.37 -2.57
N LEU A 368 35.66 -3.70 -2.29
CA LEU A 368 35.27 -4.98 -1.70
C LEU A 368 35.68 -6.18 -2.56
N HIS A 369 35.53 -6.07 -3.88
CA HIS A 369 35.98 -7.10 -4.80
C HIS A 369 37.49 -7.31 -4.74
N ASN A 370 38.27 -6.22 -4.70
CA ASN A 370 39.73 -6.27 -4.59
C ASN A 370 40.17 -6.90 -3.25
N LEU A 371 39.54 -6.52 -2.14
CA LEU A 371 39.80 -7.11 -0.82
C LEU A 371 39.48 -8.61 -0.78
N ARG A 372 38.34 -9.01 -1.35
CA ARG A 372 37.97 -10.43 -1.50
C ARG A 372 39.02 -11.19 -2.30
N LYS A 373 39.50 -10.62 -3.40
CA LYS A 373 40.54 -11.24 -4.24
C LYS A 373 41.83 -11.45 -3.46
N LEU A 374 42.28 -10.43 -2.72
CA LEU A 374 43.47 -10.53 -1.86
C LEU A 374 43.30 -11.60 -0.77
N PHE A 375 42.14 -11.65 -0.11
CA PHE A 375 41.85 -12.66 0.90
C PHE A 375 41.90 -14.08 0.33
N VAL A 376 41.30 -14.32 -0.83
CA VAL A 376 41.32 -15.63 -1.50
C VAL A 376 42.74 -16.00 -1.94
N GLN A 377 43.53 -15.04 -2.42
CA GLN A 377 44.94 -15.27 -2.77
C GLN A 377 45.76 -15.66 -1.54
N ASP A 378 45.62 -14.94 -0.42
CA ASP A 378 46.32 -15.22 0.83
C ASP A 378 45.93 -16.59 1.41
N LEU A 379 44.64 -16.93 1.37
CA LEU A 379 44.14 -18.25 1.75
C LEU A 379 44.74 -19.34 0.86
N THR A 380 44.74 -19.15 -0.47
CA THR A 380 45.29 -20.11 -1.44
C THR A 380 46.79 -20.29 -1.24
N ALA A 381 47.53 -19.21 -0.98
CA ALA A 381 48.97 -19.27 -0.71
C ALA A 381 49.27 -20.04 0.58
N ARG A 382 48.49 -19.82 1.65
CA ARG A 382 48.59 -20.63 2.89
C ARG A 382 48.33 -22.10 2.63
N VAL A 383 47.28 -22.43 1.87
CA VAL A 383 46.91 -23.81 1.54
C VAL A 383 47.99 -24.50 0.68
N LYS A 384 48.58 -23.78 -0.29
CA LYS A 384 49.70 -24.31 -1.09
C LYS A 384 50.96 -24.54 -0.24
N LYS A 385 51.30 -23.59 0.63
CA LYS A 385 52.46 -23.70 1.53
C LYS A 385 52.29 -24.85 2.53
N SER A 386 51.07 -25.14 2.98
CA SER A 386 50.80 -26.34 3.78
C SER A 386 50.90 -27.63 2.96
N ALA A 387 50.50 -27.62 1.69
CA ALA A 387 50.55 -28.81 0.83
C ALA A 387 51.97 -29.15 0.34
N GLU A 388 52.86 -28.17 0.19
CA GLU A 388 54.28 -28.39 -0.19
C GLU A 388 55.12 -29.02 0.93
N LEU A 389 54.73 -28.87 2.20
CA LEU A 389 55.37 -29.52 3.34
C LEU A 389 55.07 -31.03 3.44
N ASP A 390 54.03 -31.51 2.75
CA ASP A 390 53.63 -32.92 2.75
C ASP A 390 54.29 -33.76 1.63
N CYS A 391 55.09 -33.14 0.74
CA CYS A 391 55.63 -33.78 -0.46
C CYS A 391 57.09 -34.29 -0.37
N GLU A 392 57.81 -34.06 0.74
CA GLU A 392 59.23 -34.46 0.91
C GLU A 392 59.45 -35.76 1.72
N GLU A 393 58.42 -36.57 2.01
CA GLU A 393 58.58 -37.79 2.81
C GLU A 393 58.13 -39.06 2.08
N GLY A 394 58.94 -39.45 1.08
CA GLY A 394 58.77 -40.64 0.25
C GLY A 394 59.02 -41.99 0.91
N LEU A 395 58.73 -42.19 2.21
CA LEU A 395 58.99 -43.46 2.93
C LEU A 395 57.83 -43.98 3.81
N GLY A 396 56.60 -43.44 3.71
CA GLY A 396 55.49 -43.73 4.63
C GLY A 396 54.52 -44.87 4.30
N ASN A 397 54.79 -45.73 3.32
CA ASN A 397 53.75 -46.50 2.60
C ASN A 397 52.94 -47.54 3.44
N ALA A 398 53.43 -47.97 4.60
CA ALA A 398 52.70 -48.90 5.49
C ALA A 398 51.87 -48.16 6.56
N ALA A 399 52.45 -47.15 7.21
CA ALA A 399 51.75 -46.30 8.18
C ALA A 399 50.66 -45.48 7.49
N GLN A 400 50.91 -45.03 6.25
CA GLN A 400 49.94 -44.31 5.45
C GLN A 400 48.78 -45.21 5.02
N LYS A 401 49.02 -46.50 4.71
CA LYS A 401 47.94 -47.47 4.47
C LYS A 401 47.10 -47.76 5.72
N GLN A 402 47.71 -47.90 6.90
CA GLN A 402 46.96 -48.01 8.16
C GLN A 402 46.17 -46.73 8.46
N LYS A 403 46.74 -45.56 8.18
CA LYS A 403 46.06 -44.27 8.34
C LYS A 403 44.91 -44.11 7.35
N ILE A 404 45.06 -44.53 6.10
CA ILE A 404 43.98 -44.58 5.11
C ILE A 404 42.89 -45.54 5.59
N SER A 405 43.23 -46.76 6.01
CA SER A 405 42.25 -47.73 6.53
C SER A 405 41.52 -47.22 7.78
N PHE A 406 42.22 -46.51 8.67
CA PHE A 406 41.62 -45.85 9.83
C PHE A 406 40.67 -44.72 9.41
N LEU A 407 41.06 -43.91 8.43
CA LEU A 407 40.23 -42.83 7.89
C LEU A 407 39.01 -43.37 7.12
N GLU A 408 39.15 -44.48 6.39
CA GLU A 408 38.05 -45.18 5.73
C GLU A 408 37.03 -45.71 6.75
N ASN A 409 37.51 -46.33 7.84
CA ASN A 409 36.64 -46.80 8.92
C ASN A 409 35.96 -45.61 9.64
N ASN A 410 36.69 -44.52 9.88
CA ASN A 410 36.10 -43.30 10.44
C ASN A 410 35.03 -42.71 9.52
N LEU A 411 35.29 -42.68 8.20
CA LEU A 411 34.35 -42.20 7.20
C LEU A 411 33.11 -43.10 7.13
N GLU A 412 33.28 -44.41 7.26
CA GLU A 412 32.18 -45.37 7.31
C GLU A 412 31.34 -45.20 8.59
N GLN A 413 31.97 -45.00 9.74
CA GLN A 413 31.30 -44.69 11.00
C GLN A 413 30.53 -43.37 10.92
N LEU A 414 31.16 -42.31 10.39
CA LEU A 414 30.53 -41.02 10.19
C LEU A 414 29.33 -41.13 9.23
N THR A 415 29.44 -41.95 8.20
CA THR A 415 28.33 -42.25 7.29
C THR A 415 27.19 -43.00 7.99
N LYS A 416 27.50 -43.94 8.89
CA LYS A 416 26.49 -44.65 9.70
C LYS A 416 25.78 -43.70 10.66
N VAL A 417 26.52 -42.84 11.36
CA VAL A 417 25.97 -41.82 12.25
C VAL A 417 25.12 -40.82 11.45
N HIS A 418 25.59 -40.36 10.30
CA HIS A 418 24.82 -39.48 9.44
C HIS A 418 23.51 -40.11 8.96
N LYS A 419 23.56 -41.38 8.50
CA LYS A 419 22.35 -42.13 8.13
C LYS A 419 21.40 -42.29 9.31
N GLN A 420 21.91 -42.53 10.52
CA GLN A 420 21.09 -42.61 11.73
C GLN A 420 20.45 -41.27 12.06
N LEU A 421 21.22 -40.18 12.09
CA LEU A 421 20.72 -38.83 12.35
C LEU A 421 19.65 -38.40 11.33
N VAL A 422 19.79 -38.80 10.05
CA VAL A 422 18.77 -38.53 9.03
C VAL A 422 17.47 -39.30 9.32
N ARG A 423 17.55 -40.56 9.76
CA ARG A 423 16.37 -41.34 10.20
C ARG A 423 15.73 -40.72 11.43
N ASP A 424 16.53 -40.41 12.46
CA ASP A 424 16.05 -39.78 13.68
C ASP A 424 15.42 -38.41 13.37
N ASN A 425 15.98 -37.63 12.44
CA ASN A 425 15.36 -36.38 11.98
C ASN A 425 14.02 -36.62 11.28
N ALA A 426 13.90 -37.68 10.48
CA ALA A 426 12.64 -38.03 9.83
C ALA A 426 11.58 -38.47 10.86
N ASP A 427 11.98 -39.24 11.87
CA ASP A 427 11.11 -39.67 12.97
C ASP A 427 10.69 -38.47 13.83
N LEU A 428 11.61 -37.58 14.16
CA LEU A 428 11.33 -36.32 14.88
C LEU A 428 10.40 -35.41 14.08
N ARG A 429 10.55 -35.31 12.76
CA ARG A 429 9.62 -34.58 11.88
C ARG A 429 8.22 -35.17 11.89
N CYS A 430 8.08 -36.48 12.07
CA CYS A 430 6.79 -37.15 12.22
C CYS A 430 6.18 -37.00 13.63
N GLU A 431 7.02 -36.98 14.68
CA GLU A 431 6.59 -36.86 16.07
C GLU A 431 6.27 -35.41 16.49
N LEU A 432 6.99 -34.42 15.94
CA LEU A 432 6.80 -33.00 16.27
C LEU A 432 5.34 -32.54 16.09
N PRO A 433 4.65 -32.83 14.96
CA PRO A 433 3.23 -32.48 14.80
C PRO A 433 2.31 -33.16 15.83
N LYS A 434 2.65 -34.35 16.32
CA LYS A 434 1.87 -35.07 17.34
C LYS A 434 2.04 -34.40 18.71
N LEU A 435 3.27 -34.05 19.07
CA LEU A 435 3.57 -33.31 20.29
C LEU A 435 2.95 -31.91 20.26
N GLU A 436 3.01 -31.20 19.14
CA GLU A 436 2.34 -29.90 18.96
C GLU A 436 0.82 -29.99 19.10
N LYS A 437 0.19 -31.04 18.56
CA LYS A 437 -1.25 -31.29 18.74
C LYS A 437 -1.59 -31.57 20.20
N ARG A 438 -0.78 -32.39 20.89
CA ARG A 438 -0.95 -32.65 22.33
C ARG A 438 -0.79 -31.38 23.14
N LEU A 439 0.22 -30.56 22.84
CA LEU A 439 0.47 -29.30 23.52
C LEU A 439 -0.69 -28.32 23.35
N ARG A 440 -1.20 -28.17 22.12
CA ARG A 440 -2.39 -27.34 21.84
C ARG A 440 -3.62 -27.82 22.61
N ALA A 441 -3.91 -29.12 22.60
CA ALA A 441 -5.03 -29.67 23.36
C ALA A 441 -4.87 -29.44 24.88
N THR A 442 -3.64 -29.57 25.42
CA THR A 442 -3.39 -29.26 26.82
C THR A 442 -3.54 -27.77 27.14
N ALA A 443 -3.10 -26.88 26.25
CA ALA A 443 -3.24 -25.44 26.41
C ALA A 443 -4.71 -25.01 26.35
N GLU A 444 -5.51 -25.58 25.44
CA GLU A 444 -6.95 -25.35 25.36
C GLU A 444 -7.67 -25.82 26.63
N ARG A 445 -7.30 -27.00 27.15
CA ARG A 445 -7.83 -27.51 28.42
C ARG A 445 -7.47 -26.61 29.59
N VAL A 446 -6.23 -26.11 29.67
CA VAL A 446 -5.81 -25.14 30.70
C VAL A 446 -6.63 -23.87 30.60
N LYS A 447 -6.78 -23.30 29.40
CA LYS A 447 -7.59 -22.10 29.19
C LYS A 447 -9.05 -22.29 29.60
N ALA A 448 -9.64 -23.47 29.32
CA ALA A 448 -10.98 -23.81 29.75
C ALA A 448 -11.09 -23.88 31.29
N LEU A 449 -10.10 -24.48 31.96
CA LEU A 449 -10.04 -24.54 33.43
C LEU A 449 -9.84 -23.16 34.06
N GLU A 450 -9.01 -22.31 33.48
CA GLU A 450 -8.81 -20.92 33.93
C GLU A 450 -10.11 -20.10 33.82
N ASN A 451 -10.84 -20.25 32.72
CA ASN A 451 -12.13 -19.61 32.54
C ASN A 451 -13.16 -20.12 33.57
N ALA A 452 -13.25 -21.44 33.76
CA ALA A 452 -14.14 -22.03 34.76
C ALA A 452 -13.80 -21.56 36.18
N LEU A 453 -12.51 -21.45 36.52
CA LEU A 453 -12.05 -20.92 37.80
C LEU A 453 -12.43 -19.45 37.98
N LYS A 454 -12.27 -18.65 36.93
CA LYS A 454 -12.67 -17.23 36.93
C LYS A 454 -14.18 -17.09 37.14
N GLU A 455 -14.99 -17.84 36.41
CA GLU A 455 -16.45 -17.85 36.56
C GLU A 455 -16.87 -18.30 37.97
N ALA A 456 -16.26 -19.36 38.51
CA ALA A 456 -16.51 -19.82 39.88
C ALA A 456 -16.19 -18.73 40.91
N LYS A 457 -15.09 -18.00 40.75
CA LYS A 457 -14.70 -16.89 41.63
C LYS A 457 -15.70 -15.73 41.53
N GLU A 458 -16.15 -15.38 40.33
CA GLU A 458 -17.15 -14.33 40.14
C GLU A 458 -18.51 -14.74 40.72
N ASN A 459 -18.94 -16.00 40.53
CA ASN A 459 -20.15 -16.54 41.13
C ASN A 459 -20.09 -16.46 42.66
N ALA A 460 -18.99 -16.93 43.27
CA ALA A 460 -18.79 -16.85 44.72
C ALA A 460 -18.78 -15.40 45.25
N MET A 461 -18.19 -14.46 44.50
CA MET A 461 -18.24 -13.03 44.85
C MET A 461 -19.66 -12.45 44.76
N ARG A 462 -20.44 -12.84 43.75
CA ARG A 462 -21.85 -12.42 43.62
C ARG A 462 -22.70 -12.99 44.76
N ASP A 463 -22.49 -14.25 45.15
CA ASP A 463 -23.19 -14.87 46.27
C ASP A 463 -22.82 -14.23 47.60
N ARG A 464 -21.54 -13.94 47.83
CA ARG A 464 -21.09 -13.18 49.01
C ARG A 464 -21.76 -11.80 49.07
N LYS A 465 -21.89 -11.11 47.94
CA LYS A 465 -22.58 -9.81 47.86
C LYS A 465 -24.07 -9.93 48.18
N ARG A 466 -24.76 -10.96 47.66
CA ARG A 466 -26.17 -11.25 47.99
C ARG A 466 -26.35 -11.55 49.48
N TYR A 467 -25.49 -12.39 50.04
CA TYR A 467 -25.51 -12.72 51.47
C TYR A 467 -25.27 -11.47 52.32
N GLN A 468 -24.30 -10.62 51.95
CA GLN A 468 -24.03 -9.37 52.66
C GLN A 468 -25.25 -8.44 52.64
N GLN A 469 -25.90 -8.29 51.48
CA GLN A 469 -27.14 -7.50 51.37
C GLN A 469 -28.26 -8.07 52.26
N GLU A 470 -28.40 -9.39 52.34
CA GLU A 470 -29.39 -10.02 53.22
C GLU A 470 -29.09 -9.79 54.71
N VAL A 471 -27.82 -9.95 55.10
CA VAL A 471 -27.36 -9.65 56.45
C VAL A 471 -27.63 -8.20 56.82
N ASP A 472 -27.37 -7.25 55.91
CA ASP A 472 -27.60 -5.83 56.17
C ASP A 472 -29.10 -5.49 56.24
N ARG A 473 -29.94 -6.11 55.40
CA ARG A 473 -31.41 -6.05 55.53
C ARG A 473 -31.88 -6.55 56.90
N ILE A 474 -31.36 -7.68 57.36
CA ILE A 474 -31.69 -8.23 58.69
C ILE A 474 -31.21 -7.27 59.79
N LYS A 475 -29.99 -6.74 59.70
CA LYS A 475 -29.47 -5.75 60.67
C LYS A 475 -30.32 -4.49 60.71
N GLU A 476 -30.82 -4.00 59.57
CA GLU A 476 -31.74 -2.86 59.51
C GLU A 476 -33.08 -3.18 60.13
N ALA A 477 -33.66 -4.35 59.86
CA ALA A 477 -34.89 -4.81 60.50
C ALA A 477 -34.73 -4.95 62.03
N VAL A 478 -33.60 -5.50 62.49
CA VAL A 478 -33.26 -5.60 63.92
C VAL A 478 -33.03 -4.21 64.54
N ARG A 479 -32.34 -3.30 63.86
CA ARG A 479 -32.18 -1.91 64.32
C ARG A 479 -33.52 -1.19 64.42
N ALA A 480 -34.38 -1.31 63.42
CA ALA A 480 -35.73 -0.74 63.46
C ALA A 480 -36.54 -1.31 64.63
N LYS A 481 -36.48 -2.62 64.87
CA LYS A 481 -37.14 -3.29 66.00
C LYS A 481 -36.55 -2.90 67.36
N ASN A 482 -35.23 -2.69 67.44
CA ASN A 482 -34.55 -2.24 68.66
C ASN A 482 -34.79 -0.75 68.94
N MET A 483 -34.89 0.10 67.92
CA MET A 483 -35.30 1.50 68.08
C MET A 483 -36.77 1.61 68.52
N ALA A 484 -37.65 0.73 68.03
CA ALA A 484 -39.01 0.60 68.53
C ALA A 484 -39.09 0.10 70.00
N ARG A 485 -38.07 -0.61 70.50
CA ARG A 485 -37.94 -1.02 71.91
C ARG A 485 -37.19 -0.01 72.80
N ARG A 486 -36.51 0.99 72.24
CA ARG A 486 -35.75 2.00 73.00
C ARG A 486 -36.62 3.21 73.36
N GLY A 487 -37.88 2.97 73.68
CA GLY A 487 -38.66 3.88 74.53
C GLY A 487 -38.51 3.40 75.97
N PHE A 488 -37.88 4.21 76.81
CA PHE A 488 -37.80 4.06 78.28
C PHE A 488 -36.79 3.02 78.81
N SER A 489 -35.54 3.44 79.05
CA SER A 489 -34.77 2.90 80.17
C SER A 489 -33.83 3.95 80.78
N ALA A 490 -34.00 4.15 82.09
CA ALA A 490 -33.31 5.14 82.90
C ALA A 490 -31.83 4.79 83.12
N GLN A 491 -30.95 5.80 83.08
CA GLN A 491 -29.53 5.67 83.42
C GLN A 491 -29.36 5.58 84.94
N ILE A 492 -29.23 4.36 85.45
CA ILE A 492 -28.81 4.08 86.82
C ILE A 492 -27.28 4.05 86.84
N ALA A 493 -26.66 5.10 87.39
CA ALA A 493 -25.24 5.10 87.72
C ALA A 493 -25.01 4.29 89.01
N LYS A 494 -24.10 3.30 88.97
CA LYS A 494 -23.66 2.49 90.11
C LYS A 494 -22.19 2.07 89.95
N PRO A 495 -21.48 1.77 91.05
CA PRO A 495 -20.35 2.57 91.53
C PRO A 495 -18.99 1.85 91.46
N ILE A 496 -17.92 2.65 91.58
CA ILE A 496 -16.51 2.25 91.58
C ILE A 496 -16.20 1.38 92.81
N ARG A 497 -15.61 0.19 92.58
CA ARG A 497 -14.97 -0.63 93.63
C ARG A 497 -13.53 -0.14 93.85
N PRO A 498 -13.10 0.17 95.10
CA PRO A 498 -11.73 0.54 95.43
C PRO A 498 -10.77 -0.66 95.34
N GLY A 499 -9.55 -0.40 94.88
CA GLY A 499 -8.43 -1.35 94.94
C GLY A 499 -8.03 -1.93 93.60
N HIS A 500 -7.56 -1.09 92.68
CA HIS A 500 -6.44 -1.40 91.78
C HIS A 500 -5.79 -0.08 91.36
N HIS A 501 -4.53 0.10 91.75
CA HIS A 501 -3.66 1.19 91.33
C HIS A 501 -2.90 0.79 90.05
N PRO A 502 -2.37 1.77 89.32
CA PRO A 502 -2.20 1.70 87.87
C PRO A 502 -0.89 1.03 87.48
N LEU A 503 -0.90 0.28 86.39
CA LEU A 503 0.29 0.09 85.58
C LEU A 503 0.05 0.75 84.22
N SER A 504 0.89 1.75 83.98
CA SER A 504 1.04 2.49 82.74
C SER A 504 1.16 1.58 81.52
N SER A 505 0.59 2.08 80.42
CA SER A 505 0.83 1.63 79.05
C SER A 505 2.32 1.65 78.68
N PRO A 506 2.67 0.95 77.59
CA PRO A 506 3.04 1.74 76.42
C PRO A 506 2.41 1.27 75.09
N ILE A 507 1.89 2.28 74.39
CA ILE A 507 2.20 2.62 72.99
C ILE A 507 1.73 1.66 71.88
N LEU A 508 0.69 2.17 71.20
CA LEU A 508 0.32 1.96 69.81
C LEU A 508 1.52 2.09 68.85
N SER A 509 1.73 1.10 67.99
CA SER A 509 2.38 1.26 66.69
C SER A 509 1.34 1.09 65.59
N SER A 510 0.73 2.21 65.21
CA SER A 510 -0.01 2.36 63.95
C SER A 510 1.00 2.58 62.82
N VAL A 511 1.14 1.60 61.94
CA VAL A 511 1.91 1.75 60.70
C VAL A 511 1.03 2.46 59.67
N ARG A 512 1.35 3.71 59.36
CA ARG A 512 1.04 4.35 58.07
C ARG A 512 2.32 4.33 57.22
N PRO A 513 2.27 3.96 55.93
CA PRO A 513 3.35 4.28 55.00
C PRO A 513 3.07 5.68 54.43
N ALA A 514 3.96 6.62 54.69
CA ALA A 514 4.13 7.82 53.88
C ALA A 514 5.46 7.66 53.16
N GLY A 515 5.40 7.43 51.85
CA GLY A 515 6.56 7.57 50.98
C GLY A 515 6.75 9.04 50.63
N VAL A 516 8.01 9.49 50.65
CA VAL A 516 8.55 10.56 49.79
C VAL A 516 10.07 10.37 49.72
N TYR A 517 10.62 10.80 48.57
CA TYR A 517 12.02 11.01 48.20
C TYR A 517 12.73 9.78 47.63
N ALA A 518 13.55 9.86 46.58
CA ALA A 518 13.88 10.85 45.55
C ALA A 518 14.98 10.12 44.74
N HIS A 519 14.97 10.14 43.40
CA HIS A 519 15.93 10.94 42.64
C HIS A 519 17.31 11.07 43.32
N ASN A 520 18.28 10.30 42.86
CA ASN A 520 19.40 10.86 42.09
C ASN A 520 20.33 9.77 41.53
N ASN A 521 20.79 10.07 40.31
CA ASN A 521 21.96 9.58 39.56
C ASN A 521 22.06 8.09 39.24
#